data_AF-A0A3D2JZB8-F1
#
_entry.id   AF-A0A3D2JZB8-F1
#
_cell.length_a   1.000
_cell.length_b   1.000
_cell.length_c   1.000
_cell.angle_alpha   90.00
_cell.angle_beta   90.00
_cell.angle_gamma   90.00
#
_symmetry.space_group_name_H-M   'P 1'
#
loop_
_entity.id
_entity.type
_entity.pdbx_description
1 polymer ?
#
loop_
_entity_poly.entity_id
_entity_poly.type
_entity_poly.pdbx_seq_one_letter_code
_entity_poly.pdbx_strand_id
1 'polypeptide(L)' 'MSQKRFNSDLLDFLNNSPTAFHAVASLSQMLEAAGFTRLHEGE' A
#
# COMPACT_ATOMS: atom_id res chain seq x y z
N MET A 1 -5.54 -16.22 5.08
CA MET A 1 -6.26 -15.07 5.67
C MET A 1 -7.76 -15.29 5.51
N SER A 2 -8.58 -14.81 6.45
CA SER A 2 -10.05 -14.85 6.29
C SER A 2 -10.52 -13.70 5.38
N GLN A 3 -11.57 -13.91 4.59
CA GLN A 3 -12.18 -12.88 3.74
C GLN A 3 -12.56 -11.62 4.54
N LYS A 4 -13.03 -11.80 5.79
CA LYS A 4 -13.37 -10.67 6.67
C LYS A 4 -12.17 -9.79 6.97
N ARG A 5 -11.01 -10.41 7.26
CA ARG A 5 -9.78 -9.67 7.58
C ARG A 5 -9.27 -8.92 6.36
N PHE A 6 -9.25 -9.57 5.19
CA PHE A 6 -8.89 -8.90 3.94
C PHE A 6 -9.76 -7.68 3.66
N ASN A 7 -11.08 -7.79 3.82
CA ASN A 7 -11.99 -6.68 3.58
C ASN A 7 -11.78 -5.53 4.58
N SER A 8 -11.51 -5.82 5.85
CA SER A 8 -11.16 -4.79 6.85
C SER A 8 -9.87 -4.06 6.48
N ASP A 9 -8.81 -4.83 6.18
CA ASP A 9 -7.51 -4.25 5.80
C ASP A 9 -7.63 -3.40 4.51
N LEU A 10 -8.48 -3.81 3.57
CA LEU A 10 -8.79 -3.04 2.35
C LEU A 10 -9.54 -1.73 2.65
N LEU A 11 -10.53 -1.77 3.54
CA LEU A 11 -11.26 -0.55 3.94
C LEU A 11 -10.33 0.45 4.64
N ASP A 12 -9.43 -0.03 5.50
CA ASP A 12 -8.42 0.81 6.15
C ASP A 12 -7.47 1.43 5.13
N PHE A 13 -7.03 0.66 4.13
CA PHE A 13 -6.23 1.18 3.02
C PHE A 13 -6.96 2.29 2.25
N LEU A 14 -8.23 2.08 1.91
CA LEU A 14 -9.04 3.06 1.16
C LEU A 14 -9.27 4.33 1.98
N ASN A 15 -9.58 4.21 3.28
CA ASN A 15 -9.77 5.36 4.17
C ASN A 15 -8.51 6.21 4.31
N ASN A 16 -7.34 5.57 4.33
CA ASN A 16 -6.05 6.26 4.42
C ASN A 16 -5.51 6.75 3.06
N SER A 17 -6.16 6.37 1.95
CA SER A 17 -5.70 6.69 0.59
C SER A 17 -6.75 7.47 -0.22
N PRO A 18 -7.07 8.72 0.17
CA PRO A 18 -8.15 9.49 -0.46
C PRO A 18 -7.85 9.90 -1.91
N THR A 19 -6.59 9.87 -2.33
CA THR A 19 -6.19 10.14 -3.73
C THR A 19 -5.23 9.07 -4.23
N ALA A 20 -5.08 8.98 -5.56
CA ALA A 20 -4.13 8.05 -6.18
C ALA A 20 -2.69 8.21 -5.67
N PHE A 21 -2.27 9.45 -5.35
CA PHE A 21 -0.95 9.70 -4.77
C PHE A 21 -0.78 9.07 -3.38
N HIS A 22 -1.80 9.13 -2.54
CA HIS A 22 -1.78 8.47 -1.23
C HIS A 22 -1.77 6.94 -1.38
N ALA A 23 -2.52 6.40 -2.34
CA ALA A 23 -2.54 4.96 -2.61
C ALA A 23 -1.16 4.45 -3.04
N VAL A 24 -0.48 5.16 -3.95
CA VAL A 24 0.87 4.80 -4.39
C VAL A 24 1.87 4.91 -3.24
N ALA A 25 1.80 5.95 -2.42
CA ALA A 25 2.67 6.11 -1.24
C ALA A 25 2.48 4.96 -0.24
N SER A 26 1.23 4.64 0.11
CA SER A 26 0.89 3.53 1.02
C SER A 26 1.39 2.19 0.50
N LEU A 27 1.16 1.89 -0.78
CA LEU A 27 1.64 0.64 -1.40
C LEU A 27 3.16 0.57 -1.45
N SER A 28 3.85 1.69 -1.76
CA SER A 28 5.31 1.71 -1.72
C SER A 28 5.85 1.42 -0.32
N GLN A 29 5.27 2.03 0.72
CA GLN A 29 5.67 1.77 2.11
C GLN A 29 5.47 0.30 2.50
N MET A 30 4.37 -0.31 2.05
CA MET A 30 4.12 -1.74 2.29
C MET A 30 5.16 -2.63 1.61
N LEU A 31 5.57 -2.30 0.37
CA LEU A 31 6.63 -3.02 -0.34
C LEU A 31 7.98 -2.85 0.38
N GLU A 32 8.35 -1.63 0.77
CA GLU A 32 9.58 -1.36 1.50
C GLU A 32 9.61 -2.12 2.85
N ALA A 33 8.50 -2.14 3.59
CA ALA A 33 8.37 -2.90 4.84
C ALA A 33 8.46 -4.42 4.65
N ALA A 34 8.09 -4.93 3.48
CA ALA A 34 8.26 -6.34 3.11
C ALA A 34 9.68 -6.69 2.64
N GLY A 35 10.61 -5.72 2.67
CA GLY A 35 12.02 -5.91 2.30
C GLY A 35 12.31 -5.67 0.83
N PHE A 36 11.37 -5.12 0.06
CA PHE A 36 11.65 -4.69 -1.31
C PHE A 36 12.44 -3.39 -1.32
N THR A 37 13.29 -3.22 -2.32
CA THR A 37 14.06 -1.97 -2.53
C THR A 37 13.41 -1.17 -3.65
N ARG A 38 13.14 0.12 -3.41
CA ARG A 38 12.64 1.05 -4.44
C ARG A 38 13.72 1.27 -5.49
N LEU A 39 13.33 1.22 -6.76
CA LEU A 39 14.15 1.63 -7.89
C LEU A 39 13.64 2.96 -8.43
N HIS A 40 14.55 3.87 -8.75
CA HIS A 40 14.20 5.15 -9.36
C HIS A 40 14.26 5.00 -10.89
N GLU A 41 13.18 5.32 -11.59
CA GLU A 41 13.09 5.14 -13.06
C GLU A 41 14.07 6.01 -13.87
N GLY A 42 14.69 7.00 -13.22
CA GLY A 42 15.70 7.87 -13.83
C GLY A 42 17.15 7.45 -13.56
N GLU A 43 17.36 6.35 -12.85
CA GLU A 43 18.68 5.74 -12.60
C GLU A 43 18.93 4.50 -13.48
#